data_AF-A0A4U1J488-F1
#
_entry.id   AF-A0A4U1J488-F1
#
_cell.length_a   1.000
_cell.length_b   1.000
_cell.length_c   1.000
_cell.angle_alpha   90.00
_cell.angle_beta   90.00
_cell.angle_gamma   90.00
#
_symmetry.space_group_name_H-M   'P 1'
#
loop_
_entity.id
_entity.type
_entity.pdbx_description
1 polymer ?
#
loop_
_entity_poly.entity_id
_entity_poly.type
_entity_poly.pdbx_seq_one_letter_code
_entity_poly.pdbx_strand_id
1 'polypeptide(L)'
;MIRVDRTEEPPTFDADVRKPGNAWLQENPDAKARQIRDRWSPYRGHLAEGFRHLCGYSAMLIRPGTVDHYRSRDTHPTLAYEWDNYRYAAAEMNQRKGTCDDRILDPFEIEDGWFEILLPSLELVPVEDRIPAAQQERARFTLKRLGLRDHPNVIGSRTAWYERFTAGALTLEGLFDVAPLIARAVEKRFAYINPAHFEDEQTPLRRFLDSEITLKGLRSLAPRLADAIDAALRRPDERTRRR
;
A
#
# COMPACT_ATOMS: atom_id res chain seq x y z
N MET A 1 2.32 3.22 2.89
CA MET A 1 3.07 2.06 2.37
C MET A 1 3.16 1.01 3.46
N ILE A 2 3.37 -0.26 3.08
CA ILE A 2 3.57 -1.41 3.98
C ILE A 2 4.86 -2.12 3.59
N ARG A 3 5.37 -3.00 4.45
CA ARG A 3 6.48 -3.86 4.10
C ARG A 3 6.14 -4.76 2.92
N VAL A 4 7.06 -4.86 1.97
CA VAL A 4 7.04 -5.83 0.88
C VAL A 4 8.38 -6.54 0.87
N ASP A 5 8.37 -7.86 1.02
CA ASP A 5 9.59 -8.66 0.88
C ASP A 5 10.01 -8.70 -0.60
N ARG A 6 11.31 -8.89 -0.86
CA ARG A 6 11.81 -8.98 -2.23
C ARG A 6 11.15 -10.16 -2.95
N THR A 7 10.61 -9.90 -4.14
CA THR A 7 10.03 -10.94 -4.99
C THR A 7 11.14 -11.83 -5.54
N GLU A 8 10.96 -13.14 -5.47
CA GLU A 8 11.89 -14.09 -6.09
C GLU A 8 11.96 -13.88 -7.61
N GLU A 9 13.18 -13.93 -8.16
CA GLU A 9 13.39 -13.81 -9.60
C GLU A 9 12.90 -15.06 -10.32
N PRO A 10 12.03 -14.92 -11.34
CA PRO A 10 11.59 -16.06 -12.14
C PRO A 10 12.78 -16.74 -12.84
N PRO A 11 12.86 -18.08 -12.90
CA PRO A 11 14.03 -18.79 -13.45
C PRO A 11 14.39 -18.43 -14.89
N THR A 12 13.42 -18.00 -15.69
CA THR A 12 13.59 -17.63 -17.10
C THR A 12 13.96 -16.15 -17.30
N PHE A 13 13.88 -15.33 -16.25
CA PHE A 13 14.06 -13.87 -16.34
C PHE A 13 15.45 -13.50 -16.91
N ASP A 14 16.50 -14.17 -16.44
CA ASP A 14 17.86 -13.91 -16.89
C ASP A 14 18.04 -14.14 -18.41
N ALA A 15 17.48 -15.25 -18.91
CA ALA A 15 17.59 -15.63 -20.32
C ALA A 15 16.71 -14.76 -21.23
N ASP A 16 15.50 -14.41 -20.78
CA ASP A 16 14.50 -13.73 -21.61
C ASP A 16 14.62 -12.19 -21.58
N VAL A 17 15.09 -11.65 -20.45
CA VAL A 17 15.07 -10.21 -20.15
C VAL A 17 16.48 -9.67 -19.97
N ARG A 18 17.20 -10.12 -18.93
CA ARG A 18 18.48 -9.53 -18.51
C ARG A 18 19.54 -9.62 -19.60
N LYS A 19 19.90 -10.83 -20.03
CA LYS A 19 20.95 -11.05 -21.04
C LYS A 19 20.66 -10.33 -22.36
N PRO A 20 19.51 -10.53 -23.03
CA PRO A 20 19.25 -9.88 -24.31
C PRO A 20 18.99 -8.36 -24.18
N GLY A 21 18.51 -7.90 -23.02
CA GLY A 21 18.35 -6.48 -22.73
C GLY A 21 19.70 -5.77 -22.56
N ASN A 22 20.57 -6.34 -21.73
CA ASN A 22 21.90 -5.78 -21.46
C ASN A 22 22.83 -5.86 -22.68
N ALA A 23 22.76 -6.92 -23.48
CA ALA A 23 23.46 -6.98 -24.77
C ALA A 23 23.03 -5.83 -25.70
N TRP A 24 21.72 -5.58 -25.80
CA TRP A 24 21.20 -4.46 -26.60
C TRP A 24 21.67 -3.10 -26.08
N LEU A 25 21.76 -2.89 -24.76
CA LEU A 25 22.29 -1.66 -24.18
C LEU A 25 23.78 -1.47 -24.48
N GLN A 26 24.57 -2.54 -24.48
CA GLN A 26 25.99 -2.50 -24.84
C GLN A 26 26.20 -2.10 -26.31
N GLU A 27 25.34 -2.60 -27.20
CA GLU A 27 25.34 -2.22 -28.63
C GLU A 27 24.81 -0.80 -28.87
N ASN A 28 24.07 -0.23 -27.92
CA ASN A 28 23.40 1.07 -28.06
C ASN A 28 23.66 1.97 -26.83
N PRO A 29 24.91 2.35 -26.55
CA PRO A 29 25.27 3.07 -25.31
C PRO A 29 24.59 4.44 -25.17
N ASP A 30 24.26 5.10 -26.28
CA ASP A 30 23.60 6.41 -26.32
C ASP A 30 22.07 6.31 -26.48
N ALA A 31 21.49 5.12 -26.29
CA ALA A 31 20.05 4.92 -26.42
C ALA A 31 19.27 5.79 -25.42
N LYS A 32 18.31 6.56 -25.93
CA LYS A 32 17.34 7.26 -25.08
C LYS A 32 16.38 6.24 -24.47
N ALA A 33 15.85 6.53 -23.29
CA ALA A 33 14.95 5.61 -22.59
C ALA A 33 13.72 5.15 -23.39
N ARG A 34 13.17 6.01 -24.26
CA ARG A 34 12.08 5.63 -25.18
C ARG A 34 12.44 4.52 -26.18
N GLN A 35 13.74 4.28 -26.39
CA GLN A 35 14.27 3.23 -27.28
C GLN A 35 14.54 1.93 -26.51
N ILE A 36 14.66 1.99 -25.18
CA ILE A 36 14.82 0.81 -24.33
C ILE A 36 13.56 -0.03 -24.43
N ARG A 37 13.73 -1.25 -24.96
CA ARG A 37 12.62 -2.15 -25.29
C ARG A 37 12.02 -2.76 -24.03
N ASP A 38 10.71 -2.83 -24.00
CA ASP A 38 9.99 -3.56 -22.97
C ASP A 38 10.19 -5.07 -23.15
N ARG A 39 10.99 -5.65 -22.24
CA ARG A 39 11.14 -7.10 -22.08
C ARG A 39 10.55 -7.61 -20.77
N TRP A 40 10.13 -6.71 -19.88
CA TRP A 40 9.72 -7.02 -18.50
C TRP A 40 8.20 -7.19 -18.36
N SER A 41 7.38 -6.61 -19.23
CA SER A 41 5.93 -6.71 -19.15
C SER A 41 5.37 -8.14 -19.05
N PRO A 42 5.93 -9.16 -19.73
CA PRO A 42 5.51 -10.55 -19.52
C PRO A 42 5.65 -11.04 -18.06
N TYR A 43 6.59 -10.48 -17.31
CA TYR A 43 6.87 -10.83 -15.91
C TYR A 43 6.07 -10.01 -14.90
N ARG A 44 5.18 -9.12 -15.34
CA ARG A 44 4.33 -8.33 -14.45
C ARG A 44 3.48 -9.20 -13.52
N GLY A 45 3.04 -10.39 -13.97
CA GLY A 45 2.29 -11.34 -13.15
C GLY A 45 3.06 -11.78 -11.90
N HIS A 46 4.32 -12.18 -12.07
CA HIS A 46 5.22 -12.57 -10.99
C HIS A 46 5.45 -11.43 -9.98
N LEU A 47 5.64 -10.19 -10.48
CA LEU A 47 5.71 -9.02 -9.59
C LEU A 47 4.40 -8.78 -8.86
N ALA A 48 3.26 -8.93 -9.53
CA ALA A 48 1.96 -8.76 -8.90
C ALA A 48 1.76 -9.79 -7.77
N GLU A 49 2.14 -11.05 -7.98
CA GLU A 49 2.07 -12.10 -6.96
C GLU A 49 2.94 -11.77 -5.74
N GLY A 50 4.21 -11.38 -5.95
CA GLY A 50 5.11 -10.98 -4.85
C GLY A 50 4.58 -9.78 -4.05
N PHE A 51 3.86 -8.86 -4.70
CA PHE A 51 3.21 -7.72 -4.06
C PHE A 51 1.78 -8.03 -3.58
N ARG A 52 1.31 -9.29 -3.65
CA ARG A 52 -0.08 -9.71 -3.34
C ARG A 52 -1.14 -8.89 -4.07
N HIS A 53 -0.84 -8.50 -5.31
CA HIS A 53 -1.60 -7.59 -6.17
C HIS A 53 -1.84 -6.19 -5.57
N LEU A 54 -1.13 -5.82 -4.51
CA LEU A 54 -1.17 -4.48 -3.93
C LEU A 54 -0.17 -3.57 -4.63
N CYS A 55 -0.54 -2.32 -4.88
CA CYS A 55 0.41 -1.32 -5.34
C CYS A 55 1.52 -1.12 -4.27
N GLY A 56 2.78 -1.25 -4.66
CA GLY A 56 3.93 -1.05 -3.75
C GLY A 56 3.96 0.30 -3.04
N TYR A 57 3.42 1.34 -3.67
CA TYR A 57 3.30 2.68 -3.08
C TYR A 57 2.01 2.92 -2.28
N SER A 58 0.84 2.69 -2.88
CA SER A 58 -0.42 3.02 -2.20
C SER A 58 -0.90 1.95 -1.20
N ALA A 59 -0.33 0.74 -1.25
CA ALA A 59 -0.71 -0.42 -0.44
C ALA A 59 -2.22 -0.72 -0.53
N MET A 60 -2.75 -0.68 -1.75
CA MET A 60 -4.13 -1.06 -2.07
C MET A 60 -4.12 -1.98 -3.29
N LEU A 61 -5.11 -2.87 -3.36
CA LEU A 61 -5.31 -3.78 -4.49
C LEU A 61 -5.44 -2.99 -5.79
N ILE A 62 -4.66 -3.38 -6.80
CA ILE A 62 -4.71 -2.81 -8.15
C ILE A 62 -4.82 -3.90 -9.20
N ARG A 63 -5.76 -3.71 -10.14
CA ARG A 63 -5.98 -4.58 -11.30
C ARG A 63 -6.48 -3.72 -12.47
N PRO A 64 -5.71 -3.54 -13.56
CA PRO A 64 -4.32 -3.96 -13.77
C PRO A 64 -3.29 -3.02 -13.09
N GLY A 65 -2.06 -3.50 -12.91
CA GLY A 65 -0.90 -2.68 -12.52
C GLY A 65 0.15 -2.53 -13.63
N THR A 66 1.27 -1.90 -13.29
CA THR A 66 2.43 -1.66 -14.16
C THR A 66 3.72 -2.11 -13.49
N VAL A 67 4.76 -2.35 -14.28
CA VAL A 67 6.13 -2.50 -13.78
C VAL A 67 6.75 -1.12 -13.65
N ASP A 68 7.11 -0.73 -12.44
CA ASP A 68 7.92 0.46 -12.16
C ASP A 68 9.39 0.07 -12.07
N HIS A 69 10.25 0.84 -12.72
CA HIS A 69 11.69 0.81 -12.47
C HIS A 69 11.99 1.74 -11.30
N TYR A 70 12.32 1.17 -10.13
CA TYR A 70 12.61 1.96 -8.94
C TYR A 70 13.69 3.01 -9.22
N ARG A 71 14.78 2.59 -9.88
CA ARG A 71 15.71 3.45 -10.60
C ARG A 71 15.27 3.58 -12.04
N SER A 72 14.77 4.77 -12.40
CA SER A 72 14.22 5.00 -13.72
C SER A 72 15.23 4.65 -14.81
N ARG A 73 14.75 4.00 -15.87
CA ARG A 73 15.54 3.75 -17.08
C ARG A 73 15.98 5.03 -17.81
N ASP A 74 15.39 6.18 -17.47
CA ASP A 74 15.79 7.50 -17.99
C ASP A 74 17.13 7.97 -17.41
N THR A 75 17.38 7.66 -16.14
CA THR A 75 18.55 8.10 -15.36
C THR A 75 19.54 6.97 -15.13
N HIS A 76 19.07 5.72 -15.10
CA HIS A 76 19.84 4.51 -14.84
C HIS A 76 19.53 3.43 -15.89
N PRO A 77 19.86 3.67 -17.18
CA PRO A 77 19.53 2.72 -18.26
C PRO A 77 20.17 1.34 -18.05
N THR A 78 21.32 1.26 -17.38
CA THR A 78 22.01 0.00 -17.04
C THR A 78 21.24 -0.88 -16.06
N LEU A 79 20.24 -0.33 -15.35
CA LEU A 79 19.37 -1.07 -14.42
C LEU A 79 18.00 -1.41 -15.06
N ALA A 80 17.80 -1.13 -16.34
CA ALA A 80 16.51 -1.30 -17.00
C ALA A 80 16.05 -2.76 -17.06
N TYR A 81 16.98 -3.72 -17.03
CA TYR A 81 16.71 -5.16 -17.13
C TYR A 81 17.06 -5.95 -15.87
N GLU A 82 17.15 -5.28 -14.72
CA GLU A 82 17.47 -5.90 -13.44
C GLU A 82 16.21 -6.13 -12.60
N TRP A 83 15.96 -7.38 -12.20
CA TRP A 83 14.76 -7.80 -11.46
C TRP A 83 14.58 -7.04 -10.14
N ASP A 84 15.66 -6.91 -9.37
CA ASP A 84 15.66 -6.19 -8.09
C ASP A 84 15.33 -4.69 -8.24
N ASN A 85 15.32 -4.16 -9.45
CA ASN A 85 14.91 -2.80 -9.76
C ASN A 85 13.40 -2.67 -10.07
N TYR A 86 12.63 -3.76 -10.09
CA TYR A 86 11.22 -3.73 -10.48
C TYR A 86 10.24 -3.72 -9.32
N ARG A 87 9.19 -2.89 -9.40
CA ARG A 87 8.09 -2.83 -8.43
C ARG A 87 6.75 -2.99 -9.14
N TYR A 88 5.78 -3.60 -8.47
CA TYR A 88 4.40 -3.61 -8.94
C TYR A 88 3.68 -2.34 -8.46
N ALA A 89 3.28 -1.48 -9.40
CA ALA A 89 2.73 -0.16 -9.06
C ALA A 89 1.52 0.22 -9.93
N ALA A 90 0.63 1.04 -9.37
CA ALA A 90 -0.42 1.69 -10.13
C ALA A 90 0.20 2.66 -11.13
N ALA A 91 -0.38 2.77 -12.34
CA ALA A 91 0.15 3.64 -13.40
C ALA A 91 0.32 5.10 -12.94
N GLU A 92 -0.64 5.62 -12.16
CA GLU A 92 -0.60 6.97 -11.59
C GLU A 92 0.57 7.14 -10.61
N MET A 93 0.87 6.14 -9.77
CA MET A 93 1.99 6.19 -8.83
C MET A 93 3.33 6.16 -9.57
N ASN A 94 3.46 5.27 -10.56
CA ASN A 94 4.63 5.17 -11.42
C ASN A 94 4.89 6.49 -12.16
N GLN A 95 3.86 7.07 -12.77
CA GLN A 95 3.96 8.37 -13.45
C GLN A 95 4.38 9.50 -12.50
N ARG A 96 3.78 9.57 -11.30
CA ARG A 96 4.13 10.60 -10.31
C ARG A 96 5.55 10.45 -9.78
N LYS A 97 6.02 9.22 -9.56
CA LYS A 97 7.41 8.97 -9.18
C LYS A 97 8.34 9.60 -10.22
N GLY A 98 8.15 9.27 -11.49
CA GLY A 98 9.04 9.70 -12.58
C GLY A 98 10.49 9.32 -12.26
N THR A 99 11.40 10.28 -12.39
CA THR A 99 12.85 10.12 -12.15
C THR A 99 13.28 10.53 -10.74
N CYS A 100 12.36 10.61 -9.78
CA CYS A 100 12.68 10.93 -8.38
C CYS A 100 13.25 9.73 -7.60
N ASP A 101 14.11 8.94 -8.24
CA ASP A 101 14.59 7.61 -7.85
C ASP A 101 14.95 7.50 -6.35
N ASP A 102 16.16 7.90 -5.95
CA ASP A 102 16.67 7.85 -4.56
C ASP A 102 15.80 8.58 -3.54
N ARG A 103 15.06 9.60 -4.00
CA ARG A 103 14.32 10.50 -3.11
C ARG A 103 13.02 9.87 -2.62
N ILE A 104 12.48 8.91 -3.37
CA ILE A 104 11.31 8.13 -3.00
C ILE A 104 11.77 6.92 -2.19
N LEU A 105 11.03 6.59 -1.14
CA LEU A 105 11.24 5.34 -0.41
C LEU A 105 10.94 4.14 -1.33
N ASP A 106 11.87 3.20 -1.33
CA ASP A 106 11.68 1.92 -1.98
C ASP A 106 10.65 1.08 -1.20
N PRO A 107 9.61 0.50 -1.85
CA PRO A 107 8.74 -0.49 -1.19
C PRO A 107 9.49 -1.63 -0.47
N PHE A 108 10.68 -2.00 -0.93
CA PHE A 108 11.52 -3.04 -0.30
C PHE A 108 12.35 -2.54 0.90
N GLU A 109 12.40 -1.24 1.17
CA GLU A 109 13.10 -0.65 2.32
C GLU A 109 12.16 -0.33 3.49
N ILE A 110 10.85 -0.42 3.29
CA ILE A 110 9.85 0.02 4.26
C ILE A 110 9.49 -1.11 5.21
N GLU A 111 9.35 -0.75 6.49
CA GLU A 111 8.82 -1.64 7.52
C GLU A 111 7.38 -1.31 7.89
N ASP A 112 6.69 -2.29 8.44
CA ASP A 112 5.32 -2.12 8.91
C ASP A 112 5.24 -1.12 10.07
N GLY A 113 4.20 -0.29 10.03
CA GLY A 113 3.97 0.74 11.04
C GLY A 113 4.70 2.07 10.78
N TRP A 114 5.51 2.20 9.72
CA TRP A 114 6.05 3.51 9.30
C TRP A 114 4.96 4.48 8.88
N PHE A 115 3.85 3.98 8.34
CA PHE A 115 2.72 4.77 7.91
C PHE A 115 1.42 4.23 8.49
N GLU A 116 0.49 5.13 8.76
CA GLU A 116 -0.87 4.78 9.17
C GLU A 116 -1.91 5.66 8.48
N ILE A 117 -3.12 5.13 8.34
CA ILE A 117 -4.28 5.88 7.87
C ILE A 117 -4.98 6.50 9.08
N LEU A 118 -5.35 7.78 8.96
CA LEU A 118 -6.17 8.45 9.95
C LEU A 118 -7.65 8.28 9.61
N LEU A 119 -8.47 7.98 10.61
CA LEU A 119 -9.93 7.97 10.50
C LEU A 119 -10.53 9.26 11.11
N PRO A 120 -11.62 9.80 10.52
CA PRO A 120 -12.32 9.31 9.32
C PRO A 120 -11.76 9.86 7.99
N SER A 121 -10.72 10.69 8.00
CA SER A 121 -10.26 11.41 6.79
C SER A 121 -9.63 10.53 5.71
N LEU A 122 -9.20 9.32 6.06
CA LEU A 122 -8.48 8.38 5.20
C LEU A 122 -7.12 8.92 4.71
N GLU A 123 -6.58 9.93 5.39
CA GLU A 123 -5.27 10.47 5.09
C GLU A 123 -4.15 9.52 5.54
N LEU A 124 -3.13 9.37 4.70
CA LEU A 124 -1.91 8.62 5.07
C LEU A 124 -0.89 9.55 5.70
N VAL A 125 -0.39 9.17 6.87
CA VAL A 125 0.58 9.95 7.63
C VAL A 125 1.79 9.10 8.04
N PRO A 126 2.98 9.71 8.15
CA PRO A 126 4.13 9.03 8.71
C PRO A 126 3.95 8.89 10.23
N VAL A 127 4.47 7.81 10.77
CA VAL A 127 4.63 7.60 12.21
C VAL A 127 6.09 7.90 12.54
N GLU A 128 6.41 9.19 12.74
CA GLU A 128 7.80 9.69 12.80
C GLU A 128 8.70 8.89 13.77
N ASP A 129 8.19 8.54 14.96
CA ASP A 129 8.95 7.77 15.97
C ASP A 129 9.25 6.32 15.56
N ARG A 130 8.60 5.80 14.51
CA ARG A 130 8.84 4.45 13.96
C ARG A 130 9.67 4.48 12.67
N ILE A 131 9.92 5.66 12.11
CA ILE A 131 10.73 5.82 10.90
C ILE A 131 12.15 6.20 11.34
N PRO A 132 13.19 5.46 10.91
CA PRO A 132 14.57 5.83 11.16
C PRO A 132 14.83 7.29 10.77
N ALA A 133 15.57 8.04 11.60
CA ALA A 133 15.78 9.48 11.40
C ALA A 133 16.28 9.83 9.98
N ALA A 134 17.19 9.01 9.44
CA ALA A 134 17.72 9.15 8.08
C ALA A 134 16.67 8.99 6.95
N GLN A 135 15.54 8.35 7.24
CA GLN A 135 14.48 8.05 6.28
C GLN A 135 13.28 9.01 6.38
N GLN A 136 13.17 9.79 7.45
CA GLN A 136 12.00 10.64 7.70
C GLN A 136 11.76 11.69 6.60
N GLU A 137 12.82 12.32 6.09
CA GLU A 137 12.68 13.27 4.99
C GLU A 137 12.23 12.58 3.69
N ARG A 138 12.83 11.42 3.35
CA ARG A 138 12.40 10.59 2.21
C ARG A 138 10.94 10.15 2.36
N ALA A 139 10.49 9.81 3.56
CA ALA A 139 9.09 9.47 3.84
C ALA A 139 8.15 10.65 3.55
N ARG A 140 8.46 11.85 4.06
CA ARG A 140 7.68 13.05 3.81
C ARG A 140 7.67 13.43 2.33
N PHE A 141 8.83 13.35 1.67
CA PHE A 141 8.94 13.59 0.23
C PHE A 141 8.11 12.59 -0.58
N THR A 142 8.16 11.31 -0.23
CA THR A 142 7.37 10.23 -0.87
C THR A 142 5.88 10.51 -0.79
N LEU A 143 5.35 10.84 0.39
CA LEU A 143 3.94 11.16 0.56
C LEU A 143 3.51 12.34 -0.31
N LYS A 144 4.32 13.40 -0.35
CA LYS A 144 4.05 14.61 -1.14
C LYS A 144 4.12 14.33 -2.65
N ARG A 145 5.21 13.71 -3.11
CA ARG A 145 5.48 13.51 -4.54
C ARG A 145 4.47 12.56 -5.18
N LEU A 146 4.09 11.50 -4.47
CA LEU A 146 3.13 10.50 -4.96
C LEU A 146 1.67 10.88 -4.65
N GLY A 147 1.44 11.93 -3.85
CA GLY A 147 0.10 12.33 -3.43
C GLY A 147 -0.58 11.28 -2.53
N LEU A 148 0.21 10.50 -1.79
CA LEU A 148 -0.31 9.39 -1.00
C LEU A 148 -1.09 9.84 0.25
N ARG A 149 -0.88 11.07 0.71
CA ARG A 149 -1.59 11.59 1.88
C ARG A 149 -3.07 11.77 1.56
N ASP A 150 -3.37 12.66 0.62
CA ASP A 150 -4.66 13.34 0.48
C ASP A 150 -5.06 13.60 -0.98
N HIS A 151 -4.31 13.08 -1.97
CA HIS A 151 -4.69 13.32 -3.36
C HIS A 151 -6.10 12.76 -3.64
N PRO A 152 -7.00 13.52 -4.31
CA PRO A 152 -8.39 13.12 -4.49
C PRO A 152 -8.60 11.69 -5.03
N ASN A 153 -7.82 11.26 -6.03
CA ASN A 153 -7.90 9.89 -6.56
C ASN A 153 -7.51 8.81 -5.54
N VAL A 154 -6.50 9.10 -4.70
CA VAL A 154 -6.04 8.17 -3.66
C VAL A 154 -7.08 8.09 -2.54
N ILE A 155 -7.61 9.24 -2.10
CA ILE A 155 -8.69 9.30 -1.12
C ILE A 155 -9.95 8.61 -1.66
N GLY A 156 -10.37 8.89 -2.88
CA GLY A 156 -11.53 8.25 -3.50
C GLY A 156 -11.40 6.72 -3.55
N SER A 157 -10.22 6.21 -3.88
CA SER A 157 -9.94 4.76 -3.86
C SER A 157 -10.05 4.17 -2.44
N ARG A 158 -9.52 4.88 -1.43
CA ARG A 158 -9.63 4.45 -0.02
C ARG A 158 -11.08 4.50 0.46
N THR A 159 -11.80 5.56 0.11
CA THR A 159 -13.23 5.73 0.44
C THR A 159 -14.04 4.57 -0.12
N ALA A 160 -13.83 4.19 -1.39
CA ALA A 160 -14.55 3.05 -1.98
C ALA A 160 -14.34 1.74 -1.20
N TRP A 161 -13.11 1.45 -0.76
CA TRP A 161 -12.84 0.26 0.07
C TRP A 161 -13.46 0.36 1.46
N TYR A 162 -13.35 1.53 2.09
CA TYR A 162 -13.89 1.79 3.42
C TYR A 162 -15.42 1.75 3.44
N GLU A 163 -16.09 2.25 2.39
CA GLU A 163 -17.55 2.18 2.22
C GLU A 163 -18.02 0.73 2.07
N ARG A 164 -17.34 -0.08 1.24
CA ARG A 164 -17.66 -1.51 1.11
C ARG A 164 -17.54 -2.23 2.45
N PHE A 165 -16.49 -1.94 3.22
CA PHE A 165 -16.32 -2.49 4.56
C PHE A 165 -17.43 -2.05 5.51
N THR A 166 -17.71 -0.74 5.59
CA THR A 166 -18.71 -0.19 6.52
C THR A 166 -20.15 -0.58 6.18
N ALA A 167 -20.45 -0.87 4.91
CA ALA A 167 -21.69 -1.45 4.43
C ALA A 167 -21.82 -2.96 4.75
N GLY A 168 -20.76 -3.60 5.25
CA GLY A 168 -20.71 -5.02 5.58
C GLY A 168 -20.50 -5.93 4.37
N ALA A 169 -19.99 -5.40 3.25
CA ALA A 169 -19.65 -6.20 2.08
C ALA A 169 -18.27 -6.88 2.20
N LEU A 170 -17.48 -6.53 3.21
CA LEU A 170 -16.18 -7.13 3.54
C LEU A 170 -16.13 -7.46 5.03
N THR A 171 -15.44 -8.54 5.38
CA THR A 171 -14.92 -8.78 6.74
C THR A 171 -13.70 -7.90 7.00
N LEU A 172 -13.16 -7.92 8.22
CA LEU A 172 -11.90 -7.22 8.50
C LEU A 172 -10.73 -7.83 7.71
N GLU A 173 -10.63 -9.16 7.64
CA GLU A 173 -9.70 -9.88 6.76
C GLU A 173 -9.87 -9.49 5.29
N GLY A 174 -11.11 -9.46 4.78
CA GLY A 174 -11.35 -9.03 3.39
C GLY A 174 -10.94 -7.58 3.12
N LEU A 175 -10.94 -6.71 4.14
CA LEU A 175 -10.37 -5.37 4.03
C LEU A 175 -8.83 -5.39 4.09
N PHE A 176 -8.23 -6.30 4.88
CA PHE A 176 -6.79 -6.51 4.91
C PHE A 176 -6.24 -6.93 3.55
N ASP A 177 -6.97 -7.77 2.81
CA ASP A 177 -6.56 -8.24 1.49
C ASP A 177 -6.52 -7.13 0.44
N VAL A 178 -7.39 -6.11 0.57
CA VAL A 178 -7.57 -5.09 -0.48
C VAL A 178 -7.03 -3.71 -0.12
N ALA A 179 -6.99 -3.37 1.17
CA ALA A 179 -6.55 -2.08 1.68
C ALA A 179 -6.03 -2.21 3.13
N PRO A 180 -4.90 -2.91 3.35
CA PRO A 180 -4.40 -3.29 4.67
C PRO A 180 -4.18 -2.13 5.64
N LEU A 181 -3.81 -0.94 5.14
CA LEU A 181 -3.63 0.23 6.00
C LEU A 181 -4.96 0.79 6.54
N ILE A 182 -6.07 0.61 5.82
CA ILE A 182 -7.40 0.96 6.32
C ILE A 182 -7.82 -0.07 7.36
N ALA A 183 -7.60 -1.36 7.12
CA ALA A 183 -7.89 -2.43 8.08
C ALA A 183 -7.16 -2.22 9.42
N ARG A 184 -5.86 -1.92 9.38
CA ARG A 184 -5.07 -1.58 10.59
C ARG A 184 -5.61 -0.37 11.33
N ALA A 185 -6.09 0.65 10.61
CA ALA A 185 -6.70 1.83 11.22
C ALA A 185 -8.01 1.46 11.93
N VAL A 186 -8.85 0.61 11.32
CA VAL A 186 -10.07 0.09 11.94
C VAL A 186 -9.74 -0.73 13.19
N GLU A 187 -8.86 -1.73 13.08
CA GLU A 187 -8.43 -2.57 14.20
C GLU A 187 -7.94 -1.74 15.39
N LYS A 188 -7.09 -0.73 15.12
CA LYS A 188 -6.61 0.21 16.14
C LYS A 188 -7.76 0.94 16.84
N ARG A 189 -8.82 1.34 16.12
CA ARG A 189 -9.99 2.00 16.73
C ARG A 189 -10.80 1.07 17.61
N PHE A 190 -10.97 -0.19 17.19
CA PHE A 190 -11.75 -1.18 17.91
C PHE A 190 -11.02 -1.69 19.16
N ALA A 191 -9.69 -1.66 19.18
CA ALA A 191 -8.90 -1.98 20.38
C ALA A 191 -9.20 -1.05 21.59
N TYR A 192 -9.74 0.15 21.35
CA TYR A 192 -10.16 1.09 22.41
C TYR A 192 -11.61 0.92 22.85
N ILE A 193 -12.40 0.10 22.15
CA ILE A 193 -13.75 -0.26 22.61
C ILE A 193 -13.55 -1.23 23.76
N ASN A 194 -13.64 -0.74 25.00
CA ASN A 194 -13.51 -1.58 26.18
C ASN A 194 -14.80 -2.41 26.36
N PRO A 195 -14.78 -3.72 26.07
CA PRO A 195 -15.98 -4.54 26.12
C PRO A 195 -16.26 -5.06 27.54
N ALA A 196 -15.44 -4.70 28.54
CA ALA A 196 -15.70 -5.01 29.94
C ALA A 196 -16.98 -4.34 30.48
N HIS A 197 -17.49 -3.30 29.79
CA HIS A 197 -18.78 -2.69 30.13
C HIS A 197 -19.98 -3.47 29.56
N PHE A 198 -19.75 -4.46 28.70
CA PHE A 198 -20.76 -5.25 28.00
C PHE A 198 -20.33 -6.71 27.92
N GLU A 199 -20.36 -7.43 29.06
CA GLU A 199 -19.92 -8.83 29.14
C GLU A 199 -20.58 -9.74 28.10
N ASP A 200 -21.85 -9.48 27.75
CA ASP A 200 -22.61 -10.21 26.74
C ASP A 200 -22.20 -9.89 25.28
N GLU A 201 -21.52 -8.77 25.03
CA GLU A 201 -21.13 -8.32 23.69
C GLU A 201 -19.63 -8.52 23.37
N GLN A 202 -18.85 -9.02 24.34
CA GLN A 202 -17.45 -9.42 24.13
C GLN A 202 -17.29 -10.46 23.02
N THR A 203 -18.22 -11.44 22.97
CA THR A 203 -18.15 -12.53 21.99
C THR A 203 -18.36 -12.01 20.56
N PRO A 204 -19.44 -11.27 20.23
CA PRO A 204 -19.58 -10.65 18.92
C PRO A 204 -18.40 -9.75 18.53
N LEU A 205 -17.89 -8.91 19.44
CA LEU A 205 -16.75 -8.04 19.16
C LEU A 205 -15.49 -8.86 18.80
N ARG A 206 -15.21 -9.92 19.56
CA ARG A 206 -14.10 -10.82 19.27
C ARG A 206 -14.28 -11.51 17.91
N ARG A 207 -15.47 -12.04 17.62
CA ARG A 207 -15.77 -12.66 16.32
C ARG A 207 -15.58 -11.70 15.14
N PHE A 208 -15.85 -10.40 15.33
CA PHE A 208 -15.58 -9.39 14.32
C PHE A 208 -14.07 -9.16 14.13
N LEU A 209 -13.31 -9.05 15.22
CA LEU A 209 -11.85 -8.89 15.17
C LEU A 209 -11.16 -10.13 14.57
N ASP A 210 -11.68 -11.32 14.89
CA ASP A 210 -11.28 -12.60 14.32
C ASP A 210 -11.85 -12.82 12.89
N SER A 211 -12.48 -11.79 12.30
CA SER A 211 -13.01 -11.76 10.93
C SER A 211 -14.11 -12.77 10.60
N GLU A 212 -14.74 -13.40 11.59
CA GLU A 212 -15.86 -14.33 11.41
C GLU A 212 -17.16 -13.64 11.00
N ILE A 213 -17.32 -12.36 11.35
CA ILE A 213 -18.50 -11.55 11.02
C ILE A 213 -18.09 -10.18 10.47
N THR A 214 -18.96 -9.60 9.66
CA THR A 214 -18.76 -8.25 9.10
C THR A 214 -19.11 -7.18 10.13
N LEU A 215 -18.77 -5.91 9.86
CA LEU A 215 -19.20 -4.79 10.72
C LEU A 215 -20.73 -4.72 10.84
N LYS A 216 -21.45 -5.03 9.76
CA LYS A 216 -22.92 -5.12 9.77
C LYS A 216 -23.40 -6.26 10.66
N GLY A 217 -22.73 -7.41 10.62
CA GLY A 217 -22.99 -8.53 11.52
C GLY A 217 -22.76 -8.15 12.99
N LEU A 218 -21.65 -7.47 13.30
CA LEU A 218 -21.35 -6.99 14.65
C LEU A 218 -22.46 -6.06 15.16
N ARG A 219 -22.84 -5.04 14.39
CA ARG A 219 -23.92 -4.11 14.76
C ARG A 219 -25.26 -4.83 15.01
N SER A 220 -25.52 -5.94 14.29
CA SER A 220 -26.73 -6.73 14.48
C SER A 220 -26.68 -7.62 15.72
N LEU A 221 -25.51 -8.19 16.05
CA LEU A 221 -25.34 -9.14 17.15
C LEU A 221 -25.03 -8.46 18.49
N ALA A 222 -24.49 -7.24 18.47
CA ALA A 222 -24.14 -6.44 19.63
C ALA A 222 -24.68 -5.00 19.47
N PRO A 223 -26.01 -4.79 19.53
CA PRO A 223 -26.62 -3.49 19.29
C PRO A 223 -26.25 -2.44 20.35
N ARG A 224 -25.85 -2.82 21.58
CA ARG A 224 -25.43 -1.85 22.60
C ARG A 224 -24.02 -1.29 22.32
N LEU A 225 -23.21 -1.98 21.51
CA LEU A 225 -21.95 -1.44 20.99
C LEU A 225 -22.13 -0.42 19.86
N ALA A 226 -23.33 -0.25 19.29
CA ALA A 226 -23.53 0.55 18.08
C ALA A 226 -22.98 1.99 18.22
N ASP A 227 -23.30 2.67 19.32
CA ASP A 227 -22.81 4.03 19.58
C ASP A 227 -21.29 4.07 19.78
N ALA A 228 -20.73 3.09 20.47
CA ALA A 228 -19.28 2.99 20.68
C ALA A 228 -18.53 2.73 19.38
N ILE A 229 -19.07 1.87 18.51
CA ILE A 229 -18.54 1.59 17.16
C ILE A 229 -18.56 2.85 16.31
N ASP A 230 -19.70 3.55 16.26
CA ASP A 230 -19.85 4.76 15.47
C ASP A 230 -18.94 5.88 15.98
N ALA A 231 -18.82 6.03 17.31
CA ALA A 231 -17.89 6.95 17.92
C ALA A 231 -16.43 6.61 17.59
N ALA A 232 -16.05 5.33 17.63
CA ALA A 232 -14.69 4.88 17.33
C ALA A 232 -14.29 5.19 15.88
N LEU A 233 -15.22 4.98 14.93
CA LEU A 233 -15.00 5.21 13.50
C LEU A 233 -15.06 6.69 13.08
N ARG A 234 -15.88 7.52 13.76
CA ARG A 234 -16.03 8.95 13.42
C ARG A 234 -15.07 9.87 14.18
N ARG A 235 -14.57 9.46 15.35
CA ARG A 235 -13.67 10.29 16.16
C ARG A 235 -12.42 10.63 15.35
N PRO A 236 -12.08 11.91 15.12
CA PRO A 236 -10.82 12.26 14.46
C PRO A 236 -9.63 11.74 15.25
N ASP A 237 -8.63 11.17 14.56
CA ASP A 237 -7.38 10.76 15.21
C ASP A 237 -6.71 11.96 15.90
N GLU A 238 -6.12 11.78 17.08
CA GLU A 238 -5.48 12.88 17.82
C GLU A 238 -4.36 13.56 17.02
N ARG A 239 -3.76 12.85 16.07
CA ARG A 239 -2.76 13.38 15.14
C ARG A 239 -3.33 14.37 14.12
N THR A 240 -4.63 14.41 13.90
CA THR A 240 -5.29 15.48 13.13
C THR A 240 -5.29 16.81 13.89
N ARG A 241 -5.18 16.81 15.23
CA ARG A 241 -5.19 18.03 16.06
C ARG A 241 -3.82 18.70 16.19
N ARG A 242 -2.74 18.02 15.83
CA ARG A 242 -1.35 18.50 15.93
C ARG A 242 -0.80 19.03 14.60
N ARG A 243 -1.66 19.31 13.62
CA ARG A 243 -1.31 19.85 12.31
C ARG A 243 -1.82 21.27 12.16
#